data_AF-A0A5B1B6Y0-F1
#
_entry.id   AF-A0A5B1B6Y0-F1
#
_cell.length_a   1.000
_cell.length_b   1.000
_cell.length_c   1.000
_cell.angle_alpha   90.00
_cell.angle_beta   90.00
_cell.angle_gamma   90.00
#
_symmetry.space_group_name_H-M   'P 1'
#
loop_
_entity.id
_entity.type
_entity.pdbx_description
1 polymer ?
#
loop_
_entity_poly.entity_id
_entity_poly.type
_entity_poly.pdbx_seq_one_letter_code
_entity_poly.pdbx_strand_id
1 'polypeptide(L)'
;MLPLRLRNTYLYGAYSPINGESMVLEVENVNKEIFHNYLKQLSEHKPNELKIVVIDNVGFHSTKDMLIPNNIKLLRIHACCCSI
;
A
#
# COMPACT_ATOMS: atom_id res chain seq x y z
N MET A 1 0.87 37.44 -11.24
CA MET A 1 1.80 36.29 -11.10
C MET A 1 1.01 35.15 -10.45
N LEU A 2 0.63 34.12 -11.21
CA LEU A 2 -0.04 32.94 -10.64
C LEU A 2 1.01 32.10 -9.90
N PRO A 3 0.75 31.62 -8.67
CA PRO A 3 1.73 30.82 -7.95
C PRO A 3 1.97 29.50 -8.69
N LEU A 4 3.24 29.08 -8.75
CA LEU A 4 3.63 27.74 -9.17
C LEU A 4 2.99 26.72 -8.22
N ARG A 5 1.96 26.02 -8.68
CA ARG A 5 1.36 24.89 -7.97
C ARG A 5 2.15 23.64 -8.31
N LEU A 6 2.98 23.18 -7.39
CA LEU A 6 3.62 21.86 -7.49
C LEU A 6 2.51 20.80 -7.47
N ARG A 7 2.47 19.94 -8.50
CA ARG A 7 1.65 18.73 -8.50
C ARG A 7 2.55 17.59 -8.07
N ASN A 8 2.17 16.93 -6.97
CA ASN A 8 2.84 15.73 -6.49
C ASN A 8 2.04 14.52 -6.94
N THR A 9 2.75 13.49 -7.32
CA THR A 9 2.21 12.16 -7.58
C THR A 9 2.83 11.21 -6.57
N TYR A 10 2.03 10.27 -6.06
CA TYR A 10 2.46 9.24 -5.11
C TYR A 10 2.28 7.86 -5.72
N LEU A 11 3.08 6.91 -5.26
CA LEU A 11 3.02 5.52 -5.68
C LEU A 11 2.75 4.63 -4.47
N TYR A 12 1.73 3.78 -4.56
CA TYR A 12 1.60 2.60 -3.71
C TYR A 12 2.21 1.42 -4.45
N GLY A 13 3.24 0.80 -3.87
CA GLY A 13 3.97 -0.29 -4.50
C GLY A 13 4.15 -1.49 -3.57
N ALA A 14 4.05 -2.69 -4.14
CA ALA A 14 4.37 -3.95 -3.48
C ALA A 14 5.24 -4.75 -4.44
N TYR A 15 6.32 -5.32 -3.90
CA TYR A 15 7.33 -6.05 -4.66
C TYR A 15 7.55 -7.39 -3.97
N SER A 16 7.34 -8.47 -4.70
CA SER A 16 7.52 -9.82 -4.20
C SER A 16 9.02 -10.13 -4.12
N PRO A 17 9.56 -10.41 -2.91
CA PRO A 17 10.97 -10.78 -2.76
C PRO A 17 11.25 -12.20 -3.30
N ILE A 18 10.21 -13.00 -3.56
CA ILE A 18 10.35 -14.39 -3.98
C ILE A 18 10.65 -14.50 -5.47
N ASN A 19 10.00 -13.68 -6.28
CA ASN A 19 10.01 -13.80 -7.74
C ASN A 19 10.13 -12.47 -8.50
N GLY A 20 10.23 -11.34 -7.79
CA GLY A 20 10.36 -10.01 -8.39
C GLY A 20 9.06 -9.45 -9.01
N GLU A 21 7.93 -10.15 -8.89
CA GLU A 21 6.65 -9.61 -9.34
C GLU A 21 6.24 -8.39 -8.53
N SER A 22 5.72 -7.36 -9.18
CA SER A 22 5.37 -6.11 -8.54
C SER A 22 4.04 -5.55 -9.01
N MET A 23 3.37 -4.84 -8.12
CA MET A 23 2.17 -4.07 -8.42
C MET A 23 2.33 -2.63 -7.93
N VAL A 24 2.10 -1.66 -8.81
CA VAL A 24 2.19 -0.24 -8.52
C VAL A 24 0.87 0.45 -8.87
N LEU A 25 0.42 1.36 -8.00
CA LEU A 25 -0.73 2.22 -8.22
C LEU A 25 -0.28 3.68 -8.07
N GLU A 26 -0.42 4.45 -9.16
CA GLU A 26 -0.14 5.88 -9.20
C GLU A 26 -1.37 6.70 -8.79
N VAL A 27 -1.19 7.66 -7.88
CA VAL A 27 -2.28 8.43 -7.26
C VAL A 27 -1.87 9.87 -7.01
N GLU A 28 -2.84 10.78 -7.00
CA GLU A 28 -2.61 12.21 -6.73
C GLU A 28 -2.59 12.54 -5.22
N ASN A 29 -2.89 11.57 -4.35
CA ASN A 29 -2.94 11.77 -2.90
C ASN A 29 -2.66 10.47 -2.12
N VAL A 30 -2.37 10.59 -0.83
CA VAL A 30 -2.18 9.46 0.10
C VAL A 30 -3.22 9.53 1.21
N ASN A 31 -4.03 8.48 1.32
CA ASN A 31 -5.03 8.35 2.39
C ASN A 31 -5.42 6.88 2.61
N LYS A 32 -6.22 6.62 3.66
CA LYS A 32 -6.65 5.27 4.04
C LYS A 32 -7.55 4.60 2.99
N GLU A 33 -8.36 5.37 2.27
CA GLU A 33 -9.28 4.85 1.24
C GLU A 33 -8.50 4.37 0.02
N ILE A 34 -7.52 5.15 -0.43
CA ILE A 34 -6.62 4.77 -1.52
C ILE A 34 -5.83 3.52 -1.14
N PHE A 35 -5.30 3.46 0.09
CA PHE A 35 -4.64 2.27 0.60
C PHE A 35 -5.59 1.05 0.63
N HIS A 36 -6.86 1.23 1.01
CA HIS A 36 -7.86 0.17 0.97
C HIS A 36 -8.07 -0.38 -0.44
N ASN A 37 -8.27 0.53 -1.40
CA ASN A 37 -8.49 0.20 -2.79
C ASN A 37 -7.27 -0.53 -3.37
N TYR A 38 -6.07 -0.09 -2.99
CA TYR A 38 -4.83 -0.77 -3.35
C TYR A 38 -4.81 -2.22 -2.83
N LEU A 39 -5.17 -2.46 -1.57
CA LEU A 39 -5.24 -3.83 -1.01
C LEU A 39 -6.29 -4.71 -1.70
N LYS A 40 -7.42 -4.14 -2.15
CA LYS A 40 -8.43 -4.87 -2.93
C LYS A 40 -7.88 -5.30 -4.29
N GLN A 41 -7.28 -4.38 -5.03
CA GLN A 41 -6.67 -4.71 -6.32
C GLN A 41 -5.53 -5.72 -6.16
N LEU A 42 -4.69 -5.58 -5.12
CA LEU A 42 -3.63 -6.54 -4.80
C LEU A 42 -4.18 -7.92 -4.43
N SER A 43 -5.34 -7.98 -3.77
CA SER A 43 -6.05 -9.23 -3.46
C SER A 43 -6.55 -9.92 -4.73
N GLU A 44 -7.08 -9.16 -5.69
CA GLU A 44 -7.59 -9.66 -6.97
C GLU A 44 -6.45 -10.12 -7.88
N HIS A 45 -5.28 -9.50 -7.79
CA HIS A 45 -4.08 -9.98 -8.46
C HIS A 45 -3.64 -11.32 -7.85
N LYS A 46 -3.87 -12.43 -8.56
CA LYS A 46 -3.63 -13.81 -8.07
C LYS A 46 -4.42 -14.11 -6.78
N PRO A 47 -5.74 -14.32 -6.89
CA PRO A 47 -6.64 -14.40 -5.74
C PRO A 47 -6.39 -15.63 -4.85
N ASN A 48 -5.80 -16.69 -5.40
CA ASN A 48 -5.50 -17.93 -4.68
C ASN A 48 -4.20 -17.86 -3.86
N GLU A 49 -3.43 -16.77 -3.96
CA GLU A 49 -2.21 -16.57 -3.18
C GLU A 49 -2.48 -15.76 -1.92
N LEU A 50 -1.98 -16.25 -0.78
CA LEU A 50 -1.89 -15.46 0.44
C LEU A 50 -0.75 -14.45 0.31
N LYS A 51 -1.05 -13.16 0.50
CA LYS A 51 -0.06 -12.08 0.45
C LYS A 51 0.18 -11.54 1.85
N ILE A 52 1.42 -11.65 2.32
CA ILE A 52 1.88 -11.00 3.55
C ILE A 52 2.52 -9.67 3.14
N VAL A 53 1.81 -8.58 3.42
CA VAL A 53 2.25 -7.22 3.07
C VAL A 53 2.91 -6.61 4.30
N VAL A 54 4.20 -6.33 4.19
CA VAL A 54 4.96 -5.62 5.24
C VAL A 54 4.66 -4.13 5.11
N ILE A 55 4.22 -3.52 6.20
CA ILE A 55 3.86 -2.10 6.26
C ILE A 55 4.50 -1.42 7.46
N ASP A 56 4.82 -0.14 7.34
CA ASP A 56 5.19 0.69 8.48
C ASP A 56 3.96 1.09 9.31
N ASN A 57 4.16 1.97 10.30
CA ASN A 57 3.09 2.41 11.19
C ASN A 57 2.58 3.84 10.90
N VAL A 58 2.72 4.33 9.67
CA VAL A 58 2.20 5.65 9.28
C VAL A 58 0.67 5.65 9.25
N GLY A 59 0.08 6.81 9.58
CA GLY A 59 -1.37 6.97 9.80
C GLY A 59 -2.27 6.54 8.63
N PHE A 60 -1.81 6.63 7.38
CA PHE A 60 -2.58 6.18 6.21
C PHE A 60 -2.58 4.66 6.00
N HIS A 61 -1.75 3.90 6.72
CA HIS A 61 -1.84 2.43 6.81
C HIS A 61 -2.77 1.95 7.93
N SER A 62 -3.43 2.84 8.66
CA SER A 62 -4.43 2.43 9.66
C SER A 62 -5.59 1.71 8.99
N THR A 63 -5.85 0.49 9.42
CA THR A 63 -6.96 -0.35 8.95
C THR A 63 -8.14 -0.43 9.93
N LYS A 64 -8.16 0.45 10.94
CA LYS A 64 -9.31 0.58 11.83
C LYS A 64 -10.56 0.86 10.96
N ASP A 65 -11.60 0.05 11.17
CA ASP A 65 -12.88 0.14 10.45
C ASP A 65 -12.83 -0.23 8.95
N MET A 66 -11.79 -0.94 8.50
CA MET A 66 -11.66 -1.42 7.12
C MET A 66 -11.75 -2.94 7.02
N LEU A 67 -12.53 -3.44 6.06
CA LEU A 67 -12.56 -4.86 5.69
C LEU A 67 -11.34 -5.21 4.84
N ILE A 68 -10.41 -5.97 5.40
CA ILE A 68 -9.23 -6.47 4.68
C ILE A 68 -9.59 -7.77 3.95
N PRO A 69 -9.25 -7.92 2.64
CA PRO A 69 -9.50 -9.17 1.94
C PRO A 69 -8.86 -10.38 2.63
N ASN A 70 -9.52 -11.54 2.57
CA ASN A 70 -9.13 -12.72 3.35
C ASN A 70 -7.71 -13.25 3.02
N ASN A 71 -7.27 -13.05 1.79
CA ASN A 71 -5.96 -13.43 1.27
C ASN A 71 -4.87 -12.35 1.47
N ILE A 72 -5.15 -11.28 2.21
CA ILE A 72 -4.18 -10.25 2.59
C ILE A 72 -3.93 -10.32 4.09
N LYS A 73 -2.65 -10.37 4.49
CA LYS A 73 -2.21 -10.23 5.88
C LYS A 73 -1.23 -9.07 5.98
N LEU A 74 -1.48 -8.17 6.93
CA LEU A 74 -0.62 -7.01 7.16
C LEU A 74 0.34 -7.31 8.30
N LEU A 75 1.64 -7.27 8.02
CA LEU A 75 2.69 -7.37 9.02
C LEU A 75 3.23 -5.97 9.31
N ARG A 76 2.93 -5.46 10.52
CA ARG A 76 3.41 -4.14 10.95
C ARG A 76 4.80 -4.26 11.55
N ILE A 77 5.72 -3.43 11.06
CA ILE A 77 7.07 -3.31 11.62
C ILE A 77 7.14 -2.16 12.64
N HIS A 78 8.13 -2.21 13.54
CA HIS A 78 8.37 -1.11 14.47
C HIS A 78 8.69 0.18 13.74
N ALA A 79 8.16 1.30 14.26
CA ALA A 79 8.50 2.64 13.79
C ALA A 79 10.02 2.86 13.88
N CYS A 80 10.61 3.50 12.87
CA CYS A 80 12.06 3.77 12.70
C CYS A 80 12.97 2.64 12.18
N CYS A 81 12.46 1.46 11.80
CA CYS A 81 13.31 0.51 11.07
C CYS A 81 13.37 0.88 9.57
N CYS A 82 14.35 1.70 9.17
CA CYS A 82 14.61 2.05 7.76
C CYS A 82 15.37 0.96 6.96
N SER A 83 15.43 -0.28 7.45
CA SER A 83 16.25 -1.35 6.88
C SER A 83 15.47 -2.34 5.99
N ILE A 84 14.28 -1.95 5.51
CA ILE A 84 13.47 -2.73 4.56
C ILE A 84 13.43 -2.00 3.22
#